data_AF-A0A1G0KE67-F1
#
_entry.id   AF-A0A1G0KE67-F1
#
_cell.length_a   1.000
_cell.length_b   1.000
_cell.length_c   1.000
_cell.angle_alpha   90.00
_cell.angle_beta   90.00
_cell.angle_gamma   90.00
#
_symmetry.space_group_name_H-M   'P 1'
#
loop_
_entity.id
_entity.type
_entity.pdbx_description
1 polymer ?
#
loop_
_entity_poly.entity_id
_entity_poly.type
_entity_poly.pdbx_seq_one_letter_code
_entity_poly.pdbx_strand_id
1 'polypeptide(L)'
;MLSFPKFENRYESNELFPIFKNRVLDASRKDFVEYLGWLDLDPAHADPIEILGLTGGERQTDSLEVFPKIIKHADRSFSCRFFLHGLRHVSEPARVKAIDLTAGSSLQIAVELNNPTGLAIQLQTVDCFMIGWAPRYLVNDLIEVINAHPDVSASVVRVNEYGAPLARRILVELKGRLPADYEPMSGGQFELIV
;
A
#
# COMPACT_ATOMS: atom_id res chain seq x y z
N MET A 1 -22.25 9.79 4.61
CA MET A 1 -21.43 10.64 3.73
C MET A 1 -22.04 12.04 3.64
N LEU A 2 -21.71 12.93 4.58
CA LEU A 2 -22.23 14.32 4.59
C LEU A 2 -21.34 15.31 3.81
N SER A 3 -20.06 14.98 3.58
CA SER A 3 -19.09 15.93 3.01
C SER A 3 -19.12 16.03 1.48
N PHE A 4 -19.58 14.99 0.77
CA PHE A 4 -19.67 14.95 -0.69
C PHE A 4 -21.02 14.34 -1.14
N PRO A 5 -22.13 15.08 -1.02
CA PRO A 5 -23.46 14.51 -1.24
C PRO A 5 -23.84 14.29 -2.72
N LYS A 6 -23.10 14.86 -3.67
CA LYS A 6 -23.37 14.75 -5.12
C LYS A 6 -22.26 13.96 -5.79
N PHE A 7 -22.47 12.66 -6.00
CA PHE A 7 -21.45 11.75 -6.55
C PHE A 7 -21.04 12.08 -8.00
N GLU A 8 -21.89 12.74 -8.77
CA GLU A 8 -21.59 13.19 -10.15
C GLU A 8 -20.82 14.50 -10.20
N ASN A 9 -20.65 15.20 -9.06
CA ASN A 9 -19.96 16.48 -9.03
C ASN A 9 -18.46 16.28 -8.77
N ARG A 10 -17.65 17.02 -9.52
CA ARG A 10 -16.24 17.18 -9.21
C ARG A 10 -16.08 18.20 -8.07
N TYR A 11 -15.43 17.77 -6.99
CA TYR A 11 -15.06 18.64 -5.88
C TYR A 11 -13.57 18.98 -6.00
N GLU A 12 -13.24 20.28 -6.07
CA GLU A 12 -11.87 20.77 -6.20
C GLU A 12 -11.54 21.71 -5.04
N SER A 13 -10.30 21.62 -4.54
CA SER A 13 -9.78 22.48 -3.49
C SER A 13 -8.26 22.51 -3.58
N ASN A 14 -7.66 23.67 -3.31
CA ASN A 14 -6.20 23.81 -3.19
C ASN A 14 -5.66 23.25 -1.87
N GLU A 15 -6.56 22.97 -0.92
CA GLU A 15 -6.25 22.35 0.36
C GLU A 15 -7.01 21.02 0.52
N LEU A 16 -6.46 20.13 1.34
CA LEU A 16 -7.08 18.86 1.65
C LEU A 16 -8.44 19.07 2.34
N PHE A 17 -9.51 18.44 1.81
CA PHE A 17 -10.85 18.55 2.39
C PHE A 17 -10.87 18.12 3.87
N PRO A 18 -11.69 18.75 4.73
CA PRO A 18 -11.70 18.46 6.17
C PRO A 18 -11.86 16.97 6.53
N ILE A 19 -12.63 16.22 5.74
CA ILE A 19 -12.83 14.77 5.94
C ILE A 19 -11.54 13.95 5.79
N PHE A 20 -10.61 14.41 4.95
CA PHE A 20 -9.30 13.81 4.75
C PHE A 20 -8.24 14.45 5.65
N LYS A 21 -8.28 15.77 5.85
CA LYS A 21 -7.35 16.51 6.74
C LYS A 21 -7.37 15.94 8.16
N ASN A 22 -8.55 15.60 8.67
CA ASN A 22 -8.69 15.00 9.99
C ASN A 22 -8.07 13.59 10.10
N ARG A 23 -7.71 12.93 8.98
CA ARG A 23 -7.09 11.59 8.98
C ARG A 23 -5.57 11.64 8.96
N VAL A 24 -4.99 12.81 8.73
CA VAL A 24 -3.55 13.02 8.78
C VAL A 24 -3.16 13.43 10.19
N LEU A 25 -2.04 12.90 10.68
CA LEU A 25 -1.49 13.28 11.98
C LEU A 25 -1.10 14.75 11.97
N ASP A 26 -1.44 15.50 13.01
CA ASP A 26 -1.10 16.92 13.09
C ASP A 26 0.44 17.09 13.20
N ALA A 27 1.00 17.96 12.37
CA ALA A 27 2.44 18.21 12.30
C ALA A 27 3.02 18.80 13.60
N SER A 28 2.20 19.40 14.46
CA SER A 28 2.60 19.91 15.77
C SER A 28 2.79 18.82 16.84
N ARG A 29 2.35 17.58 16.56
CA ARG A 29 2.51 16.47 17.50
C ARG A 29 3.97 16.08 17.67
N LYS A 30 4.37 15.81 18.91
CA LYS A 30 5.74 15.43 19.27
C LYS A 30 6.23 14.16 18.57
N ASP A 31 5.32 13.25 18.25
CA ASP A 31 5.60 11.97 17.58
C ASP A 31 5.46 12.04 16.04
N PHE A 32 5.23 13.23 15.47
CA PHE A 32 5.02 13.37 14.03
C PHE A 32 6.24 12.95 13.20
N VAL A 33 7.45 13.31 13.64
CA VAL A 33 8.69 12.95 12.94
C VAL A 33 8.92 11.44 12.96
N GLU A 34 8.68 10.78 14.10
CA GLU A 34 8.76 9.32 14.22
C GLU A 34 7.73 8.64 13.32
N TYR A 35 6.50 9.15 13.33
CA TYR A 35 5.42 8.67 12.46
C TYR A 35 5.78 8.76 10.97
N LEU A 36 6.32 9.89 10.50
CA LEU A 36 6.80 10.03 9.12
C LEU A 36 7.99 9.11 8.82
N GLY A 37 8.86 8.92 9.80
CA GLY A 37 9.94 7.93 9.74
C GLY A 37 9.39 6.53 9.42
N TRP A 38 8.26 6.12 10.03
CA TRP A 38 7.65 4.83 9.71
C TRP A 38 7.14 4.72 8.27
N LEU A 39 6.77 5.84 7.65
CA LEU A 39 6.26 5.91 6.28
C LEU A 39 7.38 6.05 5.24
N ASP A 40 8.64 6.16 5.68
CA ASP A 40 9.79 6.49 4.83
C ASP A 40 9.59 7.81 4.06
N LEU A 41 9.04 8.82 4.75
CA LEU A 41 8.78 10.15 4.21
C LEU A 41 9.70 11.21 4.84
N ASP A 42 10.12 12.17 4.02
CA ASP A 42 10.90 13.32 4.47
C ASP A 42 10.02 14.30 5.27
N PRO A 43 10.31 14.56 6.56
CA PRO A 43 9.56 15.52 7.36
C PRO A 43 9.53 16.95 6.81
N ALA A 44 10.53 17.34 6.00
CA ALA A 44 10.57 18.68 5.40
C ALA A 44 9.61 18.83 4.21
N HIS A 45 9.20 17.73 3.58
CA HIS A 45 8.44 17.72 2.32
C HIS A 45 7.24 16.77 2.32
N ALA A 46 6.82 16.27 3.49
CA ALA A 46 5.77 15.26 3.58
C ALA A 46 4.43 15.77 3.01
N ASP A 47 3.96 15.13 1.95
CA ASP A 47 2.66 15.41 1.35
C ASP A 47 1.54 14.69 2.13
N PRO A 48 0.52 15.41 2.63
CA PRO A 48 -0.65 14.81 3.27
C PRO A 48 -1.33 13.71 2.45
N ILE A 49 -1.32 13.80 1.12
CA ILE A 49 -1.91 12.78 0.23
C ILE A 49 -1.07 11.50 0.26
N GLU A 50 0.25 11.60 0.28
CA GLU A 50 1.15 10.45 0.38
C GLU A 50 1.01 9.76 1.74
N ILE A 51 0.90 10.55 2.82
CA ILE A 51 0.61 10.03 4.16
C ILE A 51 -0.71 9.25 4.16
N LEU A 52 -1.78 9.83 3.57
CA LEU A 52 -3.08 9.17 3.49
C LEU A 52 -3.02 7.86 2.72
N GLY A 53 -2.38 7.87 1.54
CA GLY A 53 -2.20 6.67 0.73
C GLY A 53 -1.51 5.55 1.50
N LEU A 54 -0.36 5.83 2.12
CA LEU A 54 0.38 4.81 2.86
C LEU A 54 -0.34 4.33 4.13
N THR A 55 -1.15 5.17 4.77
CA THR A 55 -1.78 4.84 6.06
C THR A 55 -3.21 4.33 5.96
N GLY A 56 -3.80 4.34 4.78
CA GLY A 56 -5.23 4.07 4.61
C GLY A 56 -6.12 5.24 5.00
N GLY A 57 -5.60 6.26 5.71
CA GLY A 57 -6.43 7.26 6.40
C GLY A 57 -7.44 6.64 7.37
N GLU A 58 -7.16 5.42 7.86
CA GLU A 58 -8.13 4.62 8.61
C GLU A 58 -8.58 5.31 9.90
N ARG A 59 -9.87 5.20 10.20
CA ARG A 59 -10.47 5.61 11.48
C ARG A 59 -11.41 4.53 11.98
N GLN A 60 -11.51 4.35 13.29
CA GLN A 60 -12.46 3.41 13.89
C GLN A 60 -13.93 3.82 13.70
N THR A 61 -14.18 5.09 13.35
CA THR A 61 -15.52 5.68 13.30
C THR A 61 -16.23 5.51 11.96
N ASP A 62 -15.55 5.05 10.92
CA ASP A 62 -16.10 4.85 9.57
C ASP A 62 -15.28 3.84 8.77
N SER A 63 -15.69 3.57 7.54
CA SER A 63 -15.05 2.63 6.61
C SER A 63 -14.39 3.32 5.42
N LEU A 64 -14.03 4.60 5.53
CA LEU A 64 -13.34 5.30 4.44
C LEU A 64 -11.86 4.94 4.46
N GLU A 65 -11.35 4.52 3.31
CA GLU A 65 -9.94 4.17 3.09
C GLU A 65 -9.38 4.95 1.89
N VAL A 66 -8.13 5.39 2.00
CA VAL A 66 -7.35 5.97 0.92
C VAL A 66 -6.16 5.05 0.66
N PHE A 67 -5.98 4.60 -0.57
CA PHE A 67 -4.87 3.72 -0.94
C PHE A 67 -3.88 4.43 -1.88
N PRO A 68 -2.61 4.00 -1.90
CA PRO A 68 -1.62 4.52 -2.83
C PRO A 68 -2.05 4.23 -4.26
N LYS A 69 -1.76 5.17 -5.17
CA LYS A 69 -1.92 4.96 -6.61
C LYS A 69 -0.71 4.21 -7.17
N ILE A 70 -0.91 3.30 -8.12
CA ILE A 70 0.19 2.77 -8.92
C ILE A 70 0.77 3.92 -9.76
N ILE A 71 2.07 4.20 -9.57
CA ILE A 71 2.77 5.24 -10.30
C ILE A 71 3.24 4.64 -11.62
N LYS A 72 2.59 5.02 -12.72
CA LYS A 72 2.96 4.65 -14.09
C LYS A 72 3.95 5.68 -14.67
N HIS A 73 5.09 5.21 -15.15
CA HIS A 73 6.09 6.02 -15.82
C HIS A 73 5.96 5.99 -17.35
N ALA A 74 6.60 6.94 -18.04
CA ALA A 74 6.51 7.07 -19.50
C ALA A 74 7.07 5.85 -20.26
N ASP A 75 8.01 5.11 -19.67
CA ASP A 75 8.58 3.88 -20.23
C ASP A 75 7.76 2.61 -19.91
N ARG A 76 6.57 2.79 -19.32
CA ARG A 76 5.67 1.75 -18.80
C ARG A 76 6.19 1.01 -17.58
N SER A 77 7.33 1.40 -17.00
CA SER A 77 7.65 0.93 -15.66
C SER A 77 6.60 1.45 -14.67
N PHE A 78 6.38 0.71 -13.59
CA PHE A 78 5.56 1.18 -12.50
C PHE A 78 6.25 0.98 -11.15
N SER A 79 5.82 1.77 -10.18
CA SER A 79 6.15 1.55 -8.77
C SER A 79 4.90 1.72 -7.89
N CYS A 80 4.85 0.97 -6.80
CA CYS A 80 3.82 1.12 -5.78
C CYS A 80 4.38 0.76 -4.41
N ARG A 81 4.30 1.69 -3.45
CA ARG A 81 4.67 1.46 -2.06
C ARG A 81 3.44 1.20 -1.20
N PHE A 82 3.50 0.19 -0.33
CA PHE A 82 2.42 -0.16 0.59
C PHE A 82 2.97 -0.93 1.80
N PHE A 83 2.24 -0.91 2.91
CA PHE A 83 2.56 -1.79 4.03
C PHE A 83 2.10 -3.22 3.77
N LEU A 84 2.93 -4.19 4.13
CA LEU A 84 2.62 -5.61 4.06
C LEU A 84 1.36 -5.93 4.87
N HIS A 85 0.34 -6.50 4.21
CA HIS A 85 -0.88 -6.89 4.89
C HIS A 85 -0.77 -8.28 5.51
N GLY A 86 -1.50 -8.48 6.61
CA GLY A 86 -1.73 -9.80 7.18
C GLY A 86 -0.57 -10.44 7.95
N LEU A 87 0.48 -9.68 8.31
CA LEU A 87 1.62 -10.20 9.09
C LEU A 87 1.22 -10.91 10.40
N ARG A 88 0.11 -10.52 11.04
CA ARG A 88 -0.41 -11.21 12.24
C ARG A 88 -0.99 -12.61 11.96
N HIS A 89 -1.31 -12.91 10.71
CA HIS A 89 -1.99 -14.14 10.29
C HIS A 89 -1.04 -15.20 9.74
N VAL A 90 0.23 -14.85 9.48
CA VAL A 90 1.24 -15.82 9.03
C VAL A 90 1.74 -16.68 10.19
N SER A 91 2.50 -17.74 9.88
CA SER A 91 3.06 -18.63 10.90
C SER A 91 4.04 -17.89 11.82
N GLU A 92 4.22 -18.39 13.06
CA GLU A 92 5.20 -17.81 13.98
C GLU A 92 6.62 -17.78 13.40
N PRO A 93 7.14 -18.84 12.75
CA PRO A 93 8.45 -18.79 12.09
C PRO A 93 8.54 -17.69 11.03
N ALA A 94 7.48 -17.48 10.24
CA ALA A 94 7.46 -16.41 9.25
C ALA A 94 7.44 -15.01 9.88
N ARG A 95 6.75 -14.82 11.02
CA ARG A 95 6.80 -13.56 11.78
C ARG A 95 8.19 -13.27 12.31
N VAL A 96 8.88 -14.27 12.85
CA VAL A 96 10.28 -14.13 13.30
C VAL A 96 11.16 -13.75 12.11
N LYS A 97 11.03 -14.46 10.99
CA LYS A 97 11.78 -14.16 9.77
C LYS A 97 11.53 -12.74 9.25
N ALA A 98 10.29 -12.27 9.34
CA ALA A 98 9.89 -10.94 8.90
C ALA A 98 10.57 -9.81 9.70
N ILE A 99 10.92 -10.06 10.97
CA ILE A 99 11.65 -9.11 11.84
C ILE A 99 13.12 -8.99 11.43
N ASP A 100 13.71 -10.07 10.90
CA ASP A 100 15.11 -10.12 10.47
C ASP A 100 15.35 -9.47 9.09
N LEU A 101 14.30 -9.02 8.42
CA LEU A 101 14.42 -8.34 7.13
C LEU A 101 15.05 -6.95 7.28
N THR A 102 15.73 -6.48 6.24
CA THR A 102 16.33 -5.16 6.19
C THR A 102 15.89 -4.44 4.91
N ALA A 103 16.12 -3.12 4.86
CA ALA A 103 15.91 -2.36 3.63
C ALA A 103 16.74 -2.96 2.49
N GLY A 104 16.10 -3.15 1.33
CA GLY A 104 16.67 -3.81 0.15
C GLY A 104 16.49 -5.33 0.11
N SER A 105 15.98 -5.98 1.18
CA SER A 105 15.66 -7.40 1.14
C SER A 105 14.68 -7.70 0.00
N SER A 106 15.07 -8.61 -0.90
CA SER A 106 14.21 -9.07 -2.00
C SER A 106 13.13 -10.02 -1.48
N LEU A 107 11.93 -9.89 -2.05
CA LEU A 107 10.77 -10.71 -1.75
C LEU A 107 10.31 -11.45 -3.00
N GLN A 108 9.95 -12.71 -2.83
CA GLN A 108 9.30 -13.51 -3.84
C GLN A 108 7.80 -13.21 -3.86
N ILE A 109 7.24 -13.20 -5.07
CA ILE A 109 5.82 -12.93 -5.33
C ILE A 109 5.18 -14.25 -5.76
N ALA A 110 4.08 -14.64 -5.12
CA ALA A 110 3.34 -15.84 -5.48
C ALA A 110 1.84 -15.57 -5.56
N VAL A 111 1.19 -16.13 -6.58
CA VAL A 111 -0.27 -16.05 -6.73
C VAL A 111 -0.91 -17.15 -5.88
N GLU A 112 -1.77 -16.76 -4.95
CA GLU A 112 -2.56 -17.67 -4.12
C GLU A 112 -3.98 -17.79 -4.69
N LEU A 113 -4.27 -18.94 -5.28
CA LEU A 113 -5.56 -19.21 -5.94
C LEU A 113 -6.66 -19.61 -4.95
N ASN A 114 -6.30 -20.14 -3.79
CA ASN A 114 -7.20 -20.79 -2.83
C ASN A 114 -7.32 -20.02 -1.51
N ASN A 115 -7.06 -18.71 -1.52
CA ASN A 115 -7.27 -17.89 -0.35
C ASN A 115 -8.79 -17.76 -0.06
N PRO A 116 -9.24 -17.83 1.21
CA PRO A 116 -10.67 -17.78 1.57
C PRO A 116 -11.40 -16.51 1.11
N THR A 117 -10.67 -15.47 0.73
CA THR A 117 -11.22 -14.17 0.35
C THR A 117 -11.03 -13.83 -1.14
N GLY A 118 -10.80 -14.85 -1.97
CA GLY A 118 -10.55 -14.72 -3.42
C GLY A 118 -9.07 -14.66 -3.75
N LEU A 119 -8.70 -14.39 -5.00
CA LEU A 119 -7.29 -14.31 -5.42
C LEU A 119 -6.47 -13.38 -4.50
N ALA A 120 -5.24 -13.78 -4.20
CA ALA A 120 -4.32 -12.98 -3.41
C ALA A 120 -2.89 -13.07 -3.96
N ILE A 121 -2.09 -12.04 -3.67
CA ILE A 121 -0.66 -12.00 -3.99
C ILE A 121 0.11 -12.12 -2.69
N GLN A 122 0.77 -13.25 -2.50
CA GLN A 122 1.65 -13.52 -1.37
C GLN A 122 3.01 -12.86 -1.59
N LEU A 123 3.58 -12.37 -0.50
CA LEU A 123 4.96 -11.95 -0.42
C LEU A 123 5.70 -12.91 0.50
N GLN A 124 6.80 -13.45 -0.01
CA GLN A 124 7.60 -14.46 0.67
C GLN A 124 9.06 -14.02 0.71
N THR A 125 9.79 -14.44 1.74
CA THR A 125 11.25 -14.30 1.75
C THR A 125 11.89 -15.25 0.72
N VAL A 126 13.17 -15.03 0.41
CA VAL A 126 13.92 -15.89 -0.52
C VAL A 126 14.02 -17.36 -0.08
N ASP A 127 13.92 -17.62 1.22
CA ASP A 127 13.82 -18.95 1.84
C ASP A 127 12.37 -19.44 2.01
N CYS A 128 11.44 -18.86 1.25
CA CYS A 128 10.04 -19.29 1.10
C CYS A 128 9.18 -19.16 2.36
N PHE A 129 9.54 -18.30 3.32
CA PHE A 129 8.61 -17.95 4.41
C PHE A 129 7.59 -16.96 3.88
N MET A 130 6.32 -17.34 3.86
CA MET A 130 5.23 -16.42 3.53
C MET A 130 5.00 -15.44 4.68
N ILE A 131 5.32 -14.16 4.44
CA ILE A 131 5.33 -13.11 5.47
C ILE A 131 4.09 -12.22 5.43
N GLY A 132 3.31 -12.28 4.34
CA GLY A 132 2.03 -11.60 4.22
C GLY A 132 1.59 -11.48 2.77
N TRP A 133 0.74 -10.48 2.51
CA TRP A 133 0.11 -10.26 1.21
C TRP A 133 0.24 -8.81 0.74
N ALA A 134 0.16 -8.62 -0.57
CA ALA A 134 -0.13 -7.32 -1.15
C ALA A 134 -1.59 -6.91 -0.84
N PRO A 135 -1.88 -5.60 -0.70
CA PRO A 135 -3.23 -5.09 -0.55
C PRO A 135 -4.17 -5.57 -1.65
N ARG A 136 -5.44 -5.83 -1.27
CA ARG A 136 -6.45 -6.41 -2.17
C ARG A 136 -6.70 -5.56 -3.43
N TYR A 137 -6.67 -4.23 -3.31
CA TYR A 137 -6.88 -3.35 -4.45
C TYR A 137 -5.81 -3.50 -5.55
N LEU A 138 -4.63 -4.05 -5.24
CA LEU A 138 -3.57 -4.29 -6.22
C LEU A 138 -3.67 -5.64 -6.94
N VAL A 139 -4.48 -6.58 -6.45
CA VAL A 139 -4.42 -7.98 -6.90
C VAL A 139 -4.68 -8.10 -8.40
N ASN A 140 -5.76 -7.47 -8.91
CA ASN A 140 -6.12 -7.56 -10.32
C ASN A 140 -5.02 -6.95 -11.22
N ASP A 141 -4.53 -5.77 -10.87
CA ASP A 141 -3.45 -5.12 -11.61
C ASP A 141 -2.18 -5.98 -11.64
N LEU A 142 -1.81 -6.59 -10.51
CA LEU A 142 -0.62 -7.43 -10.43
C LEU A 142 -0.77 -8.72 -11.23
N ILE A 143 -1.96 -9.32 -11.31
CA ILE A 143 -2.19 -10.49 -12.16
C ILE A 143 -1.98 -10.16 -13.64
N GLU A 144 -2.53 -9.04 -14.11
CA GLU A 144 -2.33 -8.57 -15.49
C GLU A 144 -0.85 -8.32 -15.79
N VAL A 145 -0.14 -7.66 -14.86
CA VAL A 145 1.30 -7.42 -14.99
C VAL A 145 2.09 -8.73 -15.02
N ILE A 146 1.87 -9.65 -14.08
CA ILE A 146 2.60 -10.92 -13.99
C ILE A 146 2.39 -11.77 -15.26
N ASN A 147 1.19 -11.76 -15.82
CA ASN A 147 0.87 -12.49 -17.05
C ASN A 147 1.57 -11.90 -18.29
N ALA A 148 1.73 -10.58 -18.34
CA ALA A 148 2.37 -9.91 -19.47
C ALA A 148 3.90 -9.91 -19.37
N HIS A 149 4.44 -9.68 -18.17
CA HIS A 149 5.86 -9.50 -17.90
C HIS A 149 6.26 -10.18 -16.58
N PRO A 150 7.10 -11.24 -16.61
CA PRO A 150 7.55 -11.93 -15.41
C PRO A 150 8.68 -11.19 -14.67
N ASP A 151 8.86 -9.88 -14.89
CA ASP A 151 9.93 -9.06 -14.31
C ASP A 151 9.46 -8.24 -13.09
N VAL A 152 8.29 -8.56 -12.54
CA VAL A 152 7.79 -7.94 -11.30
C VAL A 152 8.71 -8.31 -10.14
N SER A 153 9.10 -7.29 -9.39
CA SER A 153 9.95 -7.42 -8.21
C SER A 153 9.30 -6.74 -7.01
N ALA A 154 9.50 -7.35 -5.85
CA ALA A 154 9.11 -6.82 -4.56
C ALA A 154 10.36 -6.69 -3.69
N SER A 155 10.52 -5.55 -3.02
CA SER A 155 11.61 -5.36 -2.06
C SER A 155 11.14 -4.62 -0.82
N VAL A 156 11.75 -4.92 0.31
CA VAL A 156 11.53 -4.20 1.56
C VAL A 156 12.16 -2.81 1.44
N VAL A 157 11.34 -1.77 1.58
CA VAL A 157 11.81 -0.38 1.70
C VAL A 157 12.27 -0.15 3.13
N ARG A 158 11.47 -0.59 4.10
CA ARG A 158 11.70 -0.32 5.52
C ARG A 158 11.09 -1.40 6.40
N VAL A 159 11.81 -1.74 7.46
CA VAL A 159 11.27 -2.48 8.61
C VAL A 159 11.21 -1.53 9.80
N ASN A 160 10.02 -1.30 10.33
CA ASN A 160 9.82 -0.41 11.47
C ASN A 160 10.05 -1.15 12.77
N GLU A 161 10.76 -0.53 13.71
CA GLU A 161 11.12 -1.14 14.99
C GLU A 161 10.06 -0.91 16.08
N TYR A 162 10.44 -1.03 17.36
CA TYR A 162 9.55 -0.94 18.52
C TYR A 162 8.74 0.37 18.52
N GLY A 163 7.45 0.29 18.86
CA GLY A 163 6.50 1.42 18.83
C GLY A 163 5.60 1.46 17.60
N ALA A 164 6.06 0.97 16.44
CA ALA A 164 5.24 0.92 15.23
C ALA A 164 4.13 -0.16 15.33
N PRO A 165 2.87 0.15 14.98
CA PRO A 165 1.81 -0.84 14.87
C PRO A 165 2.20 -1.98 13.92
N LEU A 166 1.72 -3.19 14.20
CA LEU A 166 2.05 -4.37 13.38
C LEU A 166 1.63 -4.20 11.90
N ALA A 167 0.52 -3.50 11.66
CA ALA A 167 0.05 -3.16 10.30
C ALA A 167 1.00 -2.22 9.53
N ARG A 168 1.96 -1.59 10.22
CA ARG A 168 2.97 -0.68 9.64
C ARG A 168 4.37 -1.24 9.80
N ARG A 169 4.51 -2.55 10.03
CA ARG A 169 5.80 -3.17 10.37
C ARG A 169 6.76 -3.21 9.19
N ILE A 170 6.27 -3.51 7.99
CA ILE A 170 7.10 -3.72 6.79
C ILE A 170 6.51 -2.90 5.66
N LEU A 171 7.26 -1.90 5.20
CA LEU A 171 6.96 -1.14 4.00
C LEU A 171 7.61 -1.85 2.81
N VAL A 172 6.83 -2.17 1.80
CA VAL A 172 7.24 -2.87 0.58
C VAL A 172 7.09 -1.93 -0.61
N GLU A 173 8.01 -2.06 -1.56
CA GLU A 173 7.88 -1.47 -2.89
C GLU A 173 7.76 -2.58 -3.93
N LEU A 174 6.70 -2.52 -4.73
CA LEU A 174 6.55 -3.29 -5.94
C LEU A 174 7.01 -2.46 -7.13
N LYS A 175 7.77 -3.09 -8.02
CA LYS A 175 8.20 -2.54 -9.31
C LYS A 175 7.99 -3.56 -10.41
N GLY A 176 7.77 -3.09 -11.63
CA GLY A 176 7.69 -3.94 -12.81
C GLY A 176 7.35 -3.13 -14.04
N ARG A 177 6.82 -3.81 -15.07
CA ARG A 177 6.39 -3.18 -16.31
C ARG A 177 4.93 -3.44 -16.59
N LEU A 178 4.17 -2.40 -16.92
CA LEU A 178 2.77 -2.52 -17.32
C LEU A 178 2.67 -3.02 -18.77
N PRO A 179 1.61 -3.78 -19.11
CA PRO A 179 1.30 -4.12 -20.49
C PRO A 179 1.13 -2.87 -21.38
N ALA A 180 1.24 -3.04 -22.71
CA ALA A 180 0.93 -1.96 -23.63
C ALA A 180 -0.53 -1.50 -23.46
N ASP A 181 -0.75 -0.18 -23.49
CA ASP A 181 -2.07 0.45 -23.36
C ASP A 181 -2.86 0.09 -22.09
N TYR A 182 -2.18 -0.42 -21.06
CA TYR A 182 -2.79 -0.76 -19.77
C TYR A 182 -2.86 0.46 -18.85
N GLU A 183 -4.04 0.73 -18.30
CA GLU A 183 -4.21 1.72 -17.24
C GLU A 183 -4.47 1.00 -15.91
N PRO A 184 -3.56 1.12 -14.93
CA PRO A 184 -3.75 0.46 -13.65
C PRO A 184 -4.87 1.12 -12.86
N MET A 185 -5.46 0.37 -11.94
CA MET A 185 -6.54 0.83 -11.07
C MET A 185 -7.77 1.33 -11.84
N SER A 186 -8.08 0.72 -12.98
CA SER A 186 -9.24 1.05 -13.81
C SER A 186 -10.34 -0.02 -13.84
N GLY A 187 -10.20 -1.09 -13.05
CA GLY A 187 -11.22 -2.13 -12.91
C GLY A 187 -12.46 -1.66 -12.14
N GLY A 188 -13.54 -2.45 -12.18
CA GLY A 188 -14.85 -2.06 -11.62
C GLY A 188 -14.85 -1.66 -10.13
N GLN A 189 -13.89 -2.12 -9.34
CA GLN A 189 -13.72 -1.70 -7.94
C GLN A 189 -13.27 -0.25 -7.75
N PHE A 190 -12.84 0.41 -8.84
CA PHE A 190 -12.42 1.81 -8.87
C PHE A 190 -13.44 2.71 -9.57
N GLU A 191 -14.58 2.15 -10.02
CA GLU A 191 -15.68 2.93 -10.55
C GLU A 191 -16.36 3.74 -9.44
N LEU A 192 -16.91 4.89 -9.83
CA LEU A 192 -17.69 5.71 -8.92
C LEU A 192 -18.92 4.92 -8.47
N ILE A 193 -19.26 5.03 -7.18
CA ILE A 193 -20.54 4.54 -6.68
C ILE A 193 -21.62 5.47 -7.24
N VAL A 194 -22.38 4.98 -8.21
CA VAL A 194 -23.54 5.65 -8.82
C VAL A 194 -24.80 5.29 -8.06
#